data_AF-A0A7X0MWX7-F1
#
_entry.id   AF-A0A7X0MWX7-F1
#
_cell.length_a   1.000
_cell.length_b   1.000
_cell.length_c   1.000
_cell.angle_alpha   90.00
_cell.angle_beta   90.00
_cell.angle_gamma   90.00
#
_symmetry.space_group_name_H-M   'P 1'
#
loop_
_entity.id
_entity.type
_entity.pdbx_description
1 polymer ?
#
loop_
_entity_poly.entity_id
_entity_poly.type
_entity_poly.pdbx_seq_one_letter_code
_entity_poly.pdbx_strand_id
1 'polypeptide(L)'
;MSSLIEANNQEAATIVVGPEDILLELCGSVSNVLSTACHKPIRHAQMIQSIQTTSLKPDISGFVVFEGGFTGLVVLNFSADAAMEIYQDYMLSMGMDESSLAVQYTSDEVSDIVGELMNQVVGDFINKVNMRLQSCVDQSQPKVLTSGRQLTISIDAGLQTPITKRVAFYTNNNNTFYLEYSMDDTEFVATADYSASDAHDPDAVIAGHQNQSDSADVASISAANANDSDALLSELGL
;
A
#
# COMPACT_ATOMS: atom_id res chain seq x y z
N MET A 1 -42.21 0.36 46.01
CA MET A 1 -40.91 1.00 45.70
C MET A 1 -40.18 0.09 44.73
N SER A 2 -40.59 0.13 43.47
CA SER A 2 -40.06 -0.66 42.34
C SER A 2 -38.94 0.10 41.62
N SER A 3 -38.19 -0.66 40.80
CA SER A 3 -37.10 -0.32 39.85
C SER A 3 -35.80 0.13 40.53
N LEU A 4 -34.79 -0.74 40.75
CA LEU A 4 -34.13 -1.72 39.87
C LEU A 4 -33.46 -1.07 38.64
N ILE A 5 -32.20 -0.65 38.86
CA ILE A 5 -31.04 -0.85 37.98
C ILE A 5 -31.31 -0.67 36.48
N GLU A 6 -31.19 0.55 35.97
CA GLU A 6 -30.86 0.78 34.56
C GLU A 6 -29.36 0.57 34.40
N ALA A 7 -29.00 -0.65 33.99
CA ALA A 7 -27.68 -0.97 33.48
C ALA A 7 -27.45 -0.16 32.20
N ASN A 8 -26.51 0.78 32.27
CA ASN A 8 -26.02 1.53 31.13
C ASN A 8 -25.17 0.59 30.26
N ASN A 9 -25.82 -0.18 29.40
CA ASN A 9 -25.17 -1.02 28.41
C ASN A 9 -24.77 -0.15 27.21
N GLN A 10 -23.62 0.53 27.32
CA GLN A 10 -22.94 1.06 26.15
C GLN A 10 -22.41 -0.15 25.37
N GLU A 11 -23.12 -0.55 24.31
CA GLU A 11 -22.59 -1.42 23.28
C GLU A 11 -21.31 -0.77 22.74
N ALA A 12 -20.15 -1.32 23.09
CA ALA A 12 -18.91 -1.03 22.41
C ALA A 12 -19.12 -1.41 20.93
N ALA A 13 -19.05 -0.44 20.02
CA ALA A 13 -19.20 -0.70 18.61
C ALA A 13 -18.06 -1.63 18.16
N THR A 14 -18.40 -2.90 17.90
CA THR A 14 -17.45 -3.88 17.36
C THR A 14 -16.97 -3.39 16.01
N ILE A 15 -15.67 -3.16 15.86
CA ILE A 15 -15.08 -2.77 14.58
C ILE A 15 -15.07 -4.01 13.69
N VAL A 16 -15.79 -3.93 12.57
CA VAL A 16 -15.80 -4.95 11.52
C VAL A 16 -15.15 -4.33 10.30
N VAL A 17 -14.13 -4.98 9.76
CA VAL A 17 -13.46 -4.59 8.51
C VAL A 17 -13.84 -5.61 7.44
N GLY A 18 -14.50 -5.15 6.40
CA GLY A 18 -14.92 -5.98 5.27
C GLY A 18 -14.10 -5.76 4.00
N PRO A 19 -14.45 -6.47 2.92
CA PRO A 19 -13.82 -6.33 1.61
C PRO A 19 -13.87 -4.90 1.04
N GLU A 20 -14.93 -4.17 1.34
CA GLU A 20 -15.13 -2.81 0.84
C GLU A 20 -14.26 -1.80 1.58
N ASP A 21 -13.99 -2.00 2.87
CA ASP A 21 -13.04 -1.17 3.64
C ASP A 21 -11.62 -1.33 3.12
N ILE A 22 -11.22 -2.57 2.81
CA ILE A 22 -9.90 -2.86 2.22
C ILE A 22 -9.79 -2.22 0.84
N LEU A 23 -10.84 -2.28 0.02
CA LEU A 23 -10.88 -1.59 -1.27
C LEU A 23 -10.76 -0.07 -1.12
N LEU A 24 -11.35 0.54 -0.09
CA LEU A 24 -11.22 1.97 0.15
C LEU A 24 -9.78 2.37 0.52
N GLU A 25 -9.10 1.57 1.35
CA GLU A 25 -7.67 1.77 1.66
C GLU A 25 -6.81 1.66 0.40
N LEU A 26 -7.11 0.70 -0.47
CA LEU A 26 -6.44 0.56 -1.76
C LEU A 26 -6.69 1.77 -2.66
N CYS A 27 -7.94 2.26 -2.75
CA CYS A 27 -8.28 3.45 -3.52
C CYS A 27 -7.53 4.70 -3.00
N GLY A 28 -7.42 4.82 -1.68
CA GLY A 28 -6.64 5.87 -1.02
C GLY A 28 -5.16 5.79 -1.39
N SER A 29 -4.59 4.60 -1.39
CA SER A 29 -3.17 4.36 -1.72
C SER A 29 -2.87 4.67 -3.19
N VAL A 30 -3.74 4.22 -4.12
CA VAL A 30 -3.66 4.59 -5.55
C VAL A 30 -3.69 6.11 -5.72
N SER A 31 -4.67 6.77 -5.09
CA SER A 31 -4.85 8.22 -5.23
C SER A 31 -3.64 8.98 -4.67
N ASN A 32 -3.13 8.58 -3.50
CA ASN A 32 -2.02 9.25 -2.82
C ASN A 32 -0.70 9.09 -3.58
N VAL A 33 -0.31 7.87 -3.92
CA VAL A 33 0.98 7.60 -4.56
C VAL A 33 1.04 8.26 -5.94
N LEU A 34 0.03 8.03 -6.78
CA LEU A 34 0.01 8.62 -8.12
C LEU A 34 -0.08 10.15 -8.08
N SER A 35 -0.86 10.72 -7.16
CA SER A 35 -0.95 12.18 -7.06
C SER A 35 0.36 12.82 -6.59
N THR A 36 1.07 12.15 -5.67
CA THR A 36 2.36 12.61 -5.15
C THR A 36 3.44 12.53 -6.22
N ALA A 37 3.52 11.39 -6.91
CA ALA A 37 4.51 11.17 -7.96
C ALA A 37 4.35 12.17 -9.12
N CYS A 38 3.11 12.37 -9.59
CA CYS A 38 2.81 13.24 -10.72
C CYS A 38 2.64 14.73 -10.32
N HIS A 39 2.63 15.07 -9.02
CA HIS A 39 2.30 16.41 -8.51
C HIS A 39 0.96 16.96 -9.03
N LYS A 40 0.01 16.07 -9.36
CA LYS A 40 -1.30 16.40 -9.90
C LYS A 40 -2.38 15.50 -9.29
N PRO A 41 -3.61 16.00 -9.09
CA PRO A 41 -4.63 15.22 -8.40
C PRO A 41 -5.17 14.06 -9.26
N ILE A 42 -5.14 12.86 -8.68
CA ILE A 42 -5.84 11.68 -9.19
C ILE A 42 -7.15 11.50 -8.42
N ARG A 43 -8.25 11.40 -9.16
CA ARG A 43 -9.60 11.28 -8.59
C ARG A 43 -10.16 9.88 -8.87
N HIS A 44 -10.94 9.32 -7.96
CA HIS A 44 -11.68 8.09 -8.19
C HIS A 44 -13.20 8.31 -8.11
N ALA A 45 -13.94 7.46 -8.79
CA ALA A 45 -15.40 7.44 -8.74
C ALA A 45 -15.88 7.02 -7.35
N GLN A 46 -16.93 7.67 -6.86
CA GLN A 46 -17.55 7.37 -5.56
C GLN A 46 -18.48 6.14 -5.61
N MET A 47 -18.56 5.48 -6.77
CA MET A 47 -19.41 4.31 -6.99
C MET A 47 -18.51 3.12 -7.31
N ILE A 48 -18.70 2.05 -6.55
CA ILE A 48 -17.99 0.78 -6.74
C ILE A 48 -18.88 -0.14 -7.57
N GLN A 49 -18.31 -0.72 -8.63
CA GLN A 49 -19.00 -1.68 -9.48
C GLN A 49 -18.63 -3.10 -9.07
N SER A 50 -19.61 -3.95 -8.74
CA SER A 50 -19.38 -5.40 -8.66
C SER A 50 -19.23 -5.99 -10.07
N ILE A 51 -18.18 -6.77 -10.28
CA ILE A 51 -17.91 -7.46 -11.55
C ILE A 51 -17.75 -8.97 -11.32
N GLN A 52 -17.83 -9.76 -12.39
CA GLN A 52 -17.77 -11.23 -12.26
C GLN A 52 -16.34 -11.77 -12.23
N THR A 53 -15.43 -11.14 -12.99
CA THR A 53 -14.05 -11.57 -13.12
C THR A 53 -13.15 -10.37 -13.36
N THR A 54 -11.93 -10.41 -12.83
CA THR A 54 -10.88 -9.46 -13.21
C THR A 54 -10.36 -9.77 -14.60
N SER A 55 -10.01 -8.75 -15.37
CA SER A 55 -9.42 -8.91 -16.71
C SER A 55 -8.35 -7.87 -16.96
N LEU A 56 -7.21 -8.29 -17.50
CA LEU A 56 -6.26 -7.36 -18.08
C LEU A 56 -6.79 -6.86 -19.41
N LYS A 57 -6.94 -5.54 -19.53
CA LYS A 57 -7.33 -4.88 -20.78
C LYS A 57 -6.10 -4.54 -21.62
N PRO A 58 -6.24 -4.47 -22.96
CA PRO A 58 -5.17 -3.94 -23.81
C PRO A 58 -4.82 -2.51 -23.42
N ASP A 59 -3.56 -2.16 -23.68
CA ASP A 59 -2.86 -0.90 -23.44
C ASP A 59 -1.74 -1.08 -22.41
N ILE A 60 -1.94 -0.65 -21.16
CA ILE A 60 -0.97 -0.89 -20.08
C ILE A 60 -1.71 -1.40 -18.86
N SER A 61 -1.36 -2.62 -18.44
CA SER A 61 -2.00 -3.24 -17.29
C SER A 61 -0.97 -3.90 -16.39
N GLY A 62 -1.12 -3.69 -15.09
CA GLY A 62 -0.29 -4.33 -14.08
C GLY A 62 -1.16 -5.10 -13.10
N PHE A 63 -0.65 -6.22 -12.61
CA PHE A 63 -1.34 -6.98 -11.57
C PHE A 63 -0.38 -7.40 -10.46
N VAL A 64 -0.93 -7.52 -9.26
CA VAL A 64 -0.25 -8.08 -8.12
C VAL A 64 -1.17 -9.04 -7.40
N VAL A 65 -0.61 -10.18 -7.01
CA VAL A 65 -1.23 -11.08 -6.06
C VAL A 65 -0.51 -10.89 -4.73
N PHE A 66 -1.25 -10.72 -3.65
CA PHE A 66 -0.70 -10.69 -2.30
C PHE A 66 -1.30 -11.84 -1.50
N GLU A 67 -0.49 -12.42 -0.60
CA GLU A 67 -0.82 -13.67 0.10
C GLU A 67 -0.40 -13.58 1.57
N GLY A 68 -1.28 -13.89 2.51
CA GLY A 68 -0.93 -13.88 3.93
C GLY A 68 -2.15 -14.13 4.81
N GLY A 69 -2.44 -13.21 5.75
CA GLY A 69 -3.68 -13.26 6.55
C GLY A 69 -4.97 -13.33 5.72
N PHE A 70 -4.91 -12.87 4.48
CA PHE A 70 -5.88 -13.13 3.41
C PHE A 70 -5.17 -13.03 2.05
N THR A 71 -5.80 -13.60 1.03
CA THR A 71 -5.28 -13.55 -0.35
C THR A 71 -6.13 -12.60 -1.17
N GLY A 72 -5.47 -11.85 -2.04
CA GLY A 72 -6.17 -10.99 -2.98
C GLY A 72 -5.36 -10.68 -4.23
N LEU A 73 -6.09 -10.19 -5.22
CA LEU A 73 -5.61 -9.79 -6.53
C LEU A 73 -5.98 -8.32 -6.75
N VAL A 74 -4.97 -7.52 -7.11
CA VAL A 74 -5.15 -6.15 -7.59
C VAL A 74 -4.75 -6.08 -9.04
N VAL A 75 -5.58 -5.43 -9.85
CA VAL A 75 -5.31 -5.14 -11.26
C VAL A 75 -5.53 -3.67 -11.53
N LEU A 76 -4.54 -3.01 -12.12
CA LEU A 76 -4.67 -1.66 -12.65
C LEU A 76 -4.65 -1.74 -14.18
N ASN A 77 -5.71 -1.25 -14.80
CA ASN A 77 -5.88 -1.20 -16.25
C ASN A 77 -5.86 0.27 -16.70
N PHE A 78 -4.74 0.73 -17.24
CA PHE A 78 -4.59 2.07 -17.78
C PHE A 78 -4.97 2.11 -19.26
N SER A 79 -5.72 3.14 -19.66
CA SER A 79 -5.81 3.49 -21.09
C SER A 79 -4.46 4.04 -21.55
N ALA A 80 -4.16 3.91 -22.85
CA ALA A 80 -2.94 4.49 -23.43
C ALA A 80 -2.75 5.97 -23.05
N ASP A 81 -3.82 6.77 -23.12
CA ASP A 81 -3.78 8.20 -22.78
C ASP A 81 -3.51 8.44 -21.28
N ALA A 82 -4.13 7.66 -20.39
CA ALA A 82 -3.90 7.77 -18.95
C ALA A 82 -2.47 7.38 -18.57
N ALA A 83 -1.95 6.30 -19.17
CA ALA A 83 -0.58 5.86 -18.91
C ALA A 83 0.46 6.88 -19.38
N MET A 84 0.25 7.45 -20.58
CA MET A 84 1.11 8.50 -21.11
C MET A 84 1.08 9.75 -20.24
N GLU A 85 -0.10 10.18 -19.80
CA GLU A 85 -0.21 11.34 -18.91
C GLU A 85 0.53 11.12 -17.59
N ILE A 86 0.33 9.96 -16.95
CA ILE A 86 1.01 9.61 -15.69
C ILE A 86 2.54 9.59 -15.89
N TYR A 87 3.02 8.95 -16.95
CA TYR A 87 4.44 8.88 -17.29
C TYR A 87 5.04 10.28 -17.53
N GLN A 88 4.40 11.08 -18.38
CA GLN A 88 4.86 12.42 -18.71
C GLN A 88 4.89 13.30 -17.46
N ASP A 89 3.83 13.28 -16.66
CA ASP A 89 3.74 14.08 -15.45
C ASP A 89 4.78 13.68 -14.41
N TYR A 90 5.08 12.40 -14.31
CA TYR A 90 6.14 11.89 -13.45
C TYR A 90 7.55 12.28 -13.94
N MET A 91 7.84 12.17 -15.23
CA MET A 91 9.14 12.58 -15.78
C MET A 91 9.34 14.10 -15.70
N LEU A 92 8.29 14.88 -15.97
CA LEU A 92 8.32 16.34 -15.84
C LEU A 92 8.49 16.78 -14.39
N SER A 93 7.89 16.07 -13.42
CA SER A 93 8.10 16.36 -12.00
C SER A 93 9.55 16.09 -11.56
N MET A 94 10.26 15.19 -12.24
CA MET A 94 11.70 14.97 -12.07
C MET A 94 12.61 15.94 -12.86
N GLY A 95 12.03 16.90 -13.58
CA GLY A 95 12.78 17.95 -14.31
C GLY A 95 13.30 17.51 -15.68
N MET A 96 12.76 16.45 -16.26
CA MET A 96 13.06 16.04 -17.63
C MET A 96 12.41 17.00 -18.65
N ASP A 97 13.02 17.16 -19.83
CA ASP A 97 12.51 18.01 -20.91
C ASP A 97 11.43 17.27 -21.72
N GLU A 98 10.33 17.95 -22.08
CA GLU A 98 9.22 17.38 -22.87
C GLU A 98 9.69 16.74 -24.18
N SER A 99 10.74 17.29 -24.80
CA SER A 99 11.27 16.80 -26.07
C SER A 99 12.00 15.45 -25.96
N SER A 100 12.36 15.04 -24.74
CA SER A 100 13.09 13.80 -24.46
C SER A 100 12.20 12.64 -24.01
N LEU A 101 10.90 12.91 -23.82
CA LEU A 101 9.93 11.92 -23.36
C LEU A 101 9.60 10.90 -24.46
N ALA A 102 9.23 9.69 -24.04
CA ALA A 102 8.67 8.69 -24.93
C ALA A 102 7.43 9.25 -25.66
N VAL A 103 7.33 8.95 -26.96
CA VAL A 103 6.20 9.38 -27.80
C VAL A 103 5.06 8.34 -27.81
N GLN A 104 5.40 7.09 -27.52
CA GLN A 104 4.48 5.95 -27.62
C GLN A 104 4.33 5.26 -26.26
N TYR A 105 3.08 4.95 -25.90
CA TYR A 105 2.75 4.22 -24.66
C TYR A 105 3.34 2.80 -24.63
N THR A 106 3.68 2.24 -25.79
CA THR A 106 4.31 0.92 -25.92
C THR A 106 5.82 0.94 -25.68
N SER A 107 6.40 2.09 -25.33
CA SER A 107 7.81 2.18 -24.96
C SER A 107 8.06 1.44 -23.65
N ASP A 108 9.17 0.71 -23.56
CA ASP A 108 9.58 -0.01 -22.34
C ASP A 108 9.67 0.95 -21.14
N GLU A 109 10.13 2.19 -21.37
CA GLU A 109 10.22 3.22 -20.34
C GLU A 109 8.86 3.56 -19.69
N VAL A 110 7.78 3.63 -20.48
CA VAL A 110 6.44 3.93 -19.95
C VAL A 110 5.97 2.76 -19.07
N SER A 111 6.20 1.53 -19.54
CA SER A 111 5.88 0.30 -18.81
C SER A 111 6.64 0.22 -17.48
N ASP A 112 7.93 0.55 -17.48
CA ASP A 112 8.78 0.50 -16.30
C ASP A 112 8.34 1.51 -15.25
N ILE A 113 8.04 2.75 -15.65
CA ILE A 113 7.56 3.79 -14.74
C ILE A 113 6.17 3.46 -14.19
N VAL A 114 5.22 3.05 -15.03
CA VAL A 114 3.89 2.64 -14.55
C VAL A 114 4.00 1.44 -13.61
N GLY A 115 4.92 0.51 -13.91
CA GLY A 115 5.22 -0.63 -13.07
C GLY A 115 5.79 -0.27 -11.70
N GLU A 116 6.73 0.68 -11.67
CA GLU A 116 7.33 1.17 -10.43
C GLU A 116 6.30 1.93 -9.57
N LEU A 117 5.49 2.79 -10.19
CA LEU A 117 4.41 3.46 -9.48
C LEU A 117 3.39 2.46 -8.92
N MET A 118 3.10 1.40 -9.66
CA MET A 118 2.26 0.32 -9.16
C MET A 118 2.91 -0.41 -7.96
N ASN A 119 4.21 -0.69 -8.00
CA ASN A 119 4.91 -1.28 -6.86
C ASN A 119 4.75 -0.42 -5.60
N GLN A 120 4.88 0.90 -5.75
CA GLN A 120 4.72 1.85 -4.65
C GLN A 120 3.28 1.90 -4.13
N VAL A 121 2.28 1.90 -5.02
CA VAL A 121 0.85 1.83 -4.65
C VAL A 121 0.57 0.60 -3.80
N VAL A 122 1.06 -0.56 -4.24
CA VAL A 122 0.82 -1.82 -3.53
C VAL A 122 1.58 -1.84 -2.21
N GLY A 123 2.82 -1.35 -2.18
CA GLY A 123 3.60 -1.25 -0.95
C GLY A 123 2.92 -0.37 0.11
N ASP A 124 2.45 0.82 -0.28
CA ASP A 124 1.70 1.73 0.60
C ASP A 124 0.39 1.08 1.10
N PHE A 125 -0.35 0.42 0.21
CA PHE A 125 -1.57 -0.31 0.57
C PHE A 125 -1.31 -1.44 1.57
N ILE A 126 -0.34 -2.32 1.29
CA ILE A 126 -0.02 -3.46 2.17
C ILE A 126 0.43 -2.95 3.54
N ASN A 127 1.21 -1.88 3.60
CA ASN A 127 1.62 -1.29 4.86
C ASN A 127 0.41 -0.80 5.69
N LYS A 128 -0.53 -0.07 5.06
CA LYS A 128 -1.76 0.39 5.74
C LYS A 128 -2.62 -0.78 6.22
N VAL A 129 -2.79 -1.81 5.39
CA VAL A 129 -3.57 -3.00 5.75
C VAL A 129 -2.92 -3.77 6.89
N ASN A 130 -1.59 -3.94 6.87
CA ASN A 130 -0.85 -4.60 7.94
C ASN A 130 -0.99 -3.83 9.27
N MET A 131 -0.85 -2.50 9.24
CA MET A 131 -1.07 -1.66 10.42
C MET A 131 -2.52 -1.75 10.93
N ARG A 132 -3.51 -1.75 10.02
CA ARG A 132 -4.92 -1.76 10.37
C ARG A 132 -5.41 -3.12 10.88
N LEU A 133 -4.98 -4.22 10.28
CA LEU A 133 -5.42 -5.57 10.64
C LEU A 133 -4.53 -6.24 11.69
N GLN A 134 -3.38 -5.65 12.05
CA GLN A 134 -2.37 -6.23 12.93
C GLN A 134 -1.98 -7.67 12.51
N SER A 135 -2.07 -7.97 11.23
CA SER A 135 -1.84 -9.29 10.64
C SER A 135 -0.72 -9.19 9.63
N CYS A 136 0.13 -10.22 9.55
CA CYS A 136 1.24 -10.25 8.59
C CYS A 136 0.68 -10.69 7.23
N VAL A 137 0.60 -9.76 6.28
CA VAL A 137 0.42 -10.08 4.87
C VAL A 137 1.79 -10.12 4.19
N ASP A 138 2.18 -11.28 3.67
CA ASP A 138 3.39 -11.43 2.86
C ASP A 138 3.10 -10.99 1.40
N GLN A 139 4.06 -10.32 0.77
CA GLN A 139 3.88 -9.79 -0.58
C GLN A 139 4.59 -10.69 -1.61
N SER A 140 3.87 -11.13 -2.65
CA SER A 140 4.51 -11.59 -3.89
C SER A 140 4.81 -10.39 -4.78
N GLN A 141 6.00 -10.34 -5.41
CA GLN A 141 6.43 -9.19 -6.23
C GLN A 141 5.41 -8.87 -7.34
N PRO A 142 5.05 -7.59 -7.57
CA PRO A 142 4.12 -7.22 -8.64
C PRO A 142 4.66 -7.59 -10.03
N LYS A 143 3.77 -7.98 -10.94
CA LYS A 143 4.12 -8.34 -12.33
C LYS A 143 3.38 -7.43 -13.30
N VAL A 144 4.14 -6.69 -14.11
CA VAL A 144 3.62 -5.74 -15.09
C VAL A 144 3.65 -6.39 -16.46
N LEU A 145 2.55 -6.29 -17.22
CA LEU A 145 2.45 -6.85 -18.56
C LEU A 145 2.07 -5.75 -19.56
N THR A 146 2.98 -5.43 -20.47
CA THR A 146 2.72 -4.48 -21.56
C THR A 146 2.53 -5.26 -22.86
N SER A 147 1.38 -5.09 -23.51
CA SER A 147 1.09 -5.74 -24.80
C SER A 147 0.26 -4.85 -25.71
N GLY A 148 0.74 -4.65 -26.95
CA GLY A 148 0.03 -3.94 -28.01
C GLY A 148 -1.11 -4.74 -28.67
N ARG A 149 -1.56 -5.85 -28.07
CA ARG A 149 -2.68 -6.67 -28.57
C ARG A 149 -3.70 -6.91 -27.47
N GLN A 150 -4.98 -6.93 -27.84
CA GLN A 150 -6.09 -7.28 -26.94
C GLN A 150 -5.97 -8.75 -26.51
N LEU A 151 -5.47 -8.96 -25.29
CA LEU A 151 -5.40 -10.24 -24.61
C LEU A 151 -6.20 -10.14 -23.32
N THR A 152 -7.31 -10.87 -23.23
CA THR A 152 -8.04 -11.03 -21.97
C THR A 152 -7.30 -12.08 -21.16
N ILE A 153 -6.54 -11.64 -20.16
CA ILE A 153 -5.86 -12.54 -19.21
C ILE A 153 -6.70 -12.60 -17.94
N SER A 154 -7.20 -13.79 -17.63
CA SER A 154 -7.82 -14.11 -16.35
C SER A 154 -6.75 -14.66 -15.41
N ILE A 155 -6.67 -14.14 -14.20
CA ILE A 155 -5.68 -14.54 -13.21
C ILE A 155 -6.39 -15.46 -12.21
N ASP A 156 -5.90 -16.70 -12.11
CA ASP A 156 -6.33 -17.62 -11.04
C ASP A 156 -5.44 -17.37 -9.82
N ALA A 157 -6.01 -16.72 -8.81
CA ALA A 157 -5.36 -16.42 -7.54
C ALA A 157 -5.69 -17.46 -6.44
N GLY A 158 -6.30 -18.60 -6.79
CA GLY A 158 -6.64 -19.65 -5.81
C GLY A 158 -7.78 -19.30 -4.85
N LEU A 159 -8.53 -18.22 -5.12
CA LEU A 159 -9.67 -17.76 -4.32
C LEU A 159 -10.82 -18.77 -4.37
N GLN A 160 -11.45 -19.02 -3.23
CA GLN A 160 -12.56 -19.97 -3.11
C GLN A 160 -13.90 -19.33 -3.43
N THR A 161 -14.19 -18.18 -2.81
CA THR A 161 -15.43 -17.43 -2.97
C THR A 161 -15.10 -15.95 -3.22
N PRO A 162 -14.61 -15.62 -4.43
CA PRO A 162 -14.09 -14.29 -4.70
C PRO A 162 -15.21 -13.25 -4.80
N ILE A 163 -15.02 -12.13 -4.10
CA ILE A 163 -15.74 -10.88 -4.36
C ILE A 163 -14.85 -10.02 -5.24
N THR A 164 -15.32 -9.73 -6.45
CA THR A 164 -14.60 -8.86 -7.38
C THR A 164 -15.30 -7.51 -7.56
N LYS A 165 -14.53 -6.43 -7.40
CA LYS A 165 -15.00 -5.05 -7.49
C LYS A 165 -14.13 -4.27 -8.47
N ARG A 166 -14.72 -3.24 -9.10
CA ARG A 166 -14.03 -2.31 -10.00
C ARG A 166 -14.35 -0.87 -9.61
N VAL A 167 -13.34 -0.01 -9.66
CA VAL A 167 -13.44 1.43 -9.43
C VAL A 167 -12.78 2.16 -10.60
N ALA A 168 -13.45 3.20 -11.10
CA ALA A 168 -12.91 4.06 -12.15
C ALA A 168 -12.09 5.21 -11.53
N PHE A 169 -10.95 5.51 -12.14
CA PHE A 169 -10.08 6.62 -11.78
C PHE A 169 -9.93 7.57 -12.96
N TYR A 170 -9.65 8.83 -12.64
CA TYR A 170 -9.52 9.93 -13.57
C TYR A 170 -8.24 10.71 -13.25
N THR A 171 -7.41 10.88 -14.26
CA THR A 171 -6.23 11.74 -14.21
C THR A 171 -6.63 13.23 -14.21
N ASN A 172 -5.64 14.11 -14.19
CA ASN A 172 -5.87 15.55 -14.23
C ASN A 172 -6.58 15.97 -15.52
N ASN A 173 -6.18 15.41 -16.65
CA ASN A 173 -6.79 15.66 -17.96
C ASN A 173 -8.04 14.80 -18.21
N ASN A 174 -8.54 14.11 -17.18
CA ASN A 174 -9.75 13.30 -17.21
C ASN A 174 -9.65 12.03 -18.09
N ASN A 175 -8.42 11.55 -18.32
CA ASN A 175 -8.18 10.23 -18.88
C ASN A 175 -8.53 9.16 -17.84
N THR A 176 -9.14 8.07 -18.30
CA THR A 176 -9.69 7.05 -17.41
C THR A 176 -8.77 5.85 -17.29
N PHE A 177 -8.63 5.33 -16.07
CA PHE A 177 -8.08 4.00 -15.81
C PHE A 177 -8.94 3.28 -14.76
N TYR A 178 -8.78 1.97 -14.64
CA TYR A 178 -9.61 1.15 -13.75
C TYR A 178 -8.75 0.38 -12.76
N LEU A 179 -9.18 0.41 -11.51
CA LEU A 179 -8.74 -0.51 -10.47
C LEU A 179 -9.75 -1.66 -10.42
N GLU A 180 -9.26 -2.89 -10.49
CA GLU A 180 -10.03 -4.10 -10.19
C GLU A 180 -9.40 -4.80 -8.99
N TYR A 181 -10.25 -5.27 -8.10
CA TYR A 181 -9.87 -5.88 -6.83
C TYR A 181 -10.65 -7.17 -6.65
N SER A 182 -9.97 -8.24 -6.24
CA SER A 182 -10.61 -9.50 -5.89
C SER A 182 -10.01 -10.08 -4.62
N MET A 183 -10.85 -10.48 -3.67
CA MET A 183 -10.46 -11.22 -2.46
C MET A 183 -11.55 -12.23 -2.09
N ASP A 184 -11.24 -13.18 -1.22
CA ASP A 184 -12.29 -14.05 -0.65
C ASP A 184 -13.24 -13.25 0.25
N ASP A 185 -14.53 -13.60 0.19
CA ASP A 185 -15.57 -13.06 1.07
C ASP A 185 -15.28 -13.37 2.54
N THR A 186 -14.58 -12.45 3.20
CA THR A 186 -14.06 -12.59 4.56
C THR A 186 -14.23 -11.28 5.31
N GLU A 187 -14.51 -11.38 6.61
CA GLU A 187 -14.67 -10.24 7.52
C GLU A 187 -13.68 -10.37 8.68
N PHE A 188 -13.09 -9.24 9.06
CA PHE A 188 -12.19 -9.15 10.21
C PHE A 188 -12.94 -8.47 11.34
N VAL A 189 -13.17 -9.21 12.42
CA VAL A 189 -13.87 -8.71 13.61
C VAL A 189 -12.83 -8.38 14.68
N ALA A 190 -12.79 -7.12 15.10
CA ALA A 190 -11.90 -6.67 16.15
C ALA A 190 -12.24 -7.35 17.49
N THR A 191 -11.21 -7.86 18.16
CA THR A 191 -11.33 -8.36 19.54
C THR A 191 -11.39 -7.20 20.53
N ALA A 192 -11.80 -7.47 21.77
CA ALA A 192 -11.98 -6.44 22.80
C ALA A 192 -10.69 -5.64 23.12
N ASP A 193 -9.53 -6.20 22.81
CA ASP A 193 -8.21 -5.59 23.04
C ASP A 193 -7.64 -4.88 21.79
N TYR A 194 -8.42 -4.78 20.70
CA TYR A 194 -7.97 -4.10 19.50
C TYR A 194 -7.87 -2.59 19.73
N SER A 195 -6.68 -2.03 19.55
CA SER A 195 -6.47 -0.59 19.45
C SER A 195 -5.79 -0.28 18.10
N ALA A 196 -6.43 0.55 17.29
CA ALA A 196 -5.86 1.01 16.01
C ALA A 196 -4.55 1.80 16.18
N SER A 197 -4.25 2.21 17.41
CA SER A 197 -3.07 2.97 17.84
C SER A 197 -1.87 2.13 18.24
N ASP A 198 -1.99 0.79 18.36
CA ASP A 198 -0.85 -0.08 18.69
C ASP A 198 0.04 -0.43 17.48
N ALA A 199 -0.27 0.14 16.31
CA ALA A 199 0.64 0.14 15.19
C ALA A 199 1.94 0.80 15.66
N HIS A 200 2.97 -0.01 15.88
CA HIS A 200 4.20 0.40 16.54
C HIS A 200 4.76 1.66 15.89
N ASP A 201 4.60 2.80 16.56
CA ASP A 201 5.30 4.02 16.20
C ASP A 201 6.81 3.71 16.38
N PRO A 202 7.61 3.70 15.31
CA PRO A 202 9.03 3.41 15.42
C PRO A 202 9.72 4.41 16.37
N ASP A 203 9.21 5.64 16.50
CA ASP A 203 9.72 6.61 17.46
C ASP A 203 9.43 6.20 18.91
N ALA A 204 8.30 5.52 19.19
CA ALA A 204 7.98 5.02 20.53
C ALA A 204 8.89 3.85 20.95
N VAL A 205 9.29 2.99 20.01
CA VAL A 205 10.25 1.90 20.25
C VAL A 205 11.67 2.44 20.49
N ILE A 206 12.07 3.49 19.76
CA ILE A 206 13.35 4.18 19.96
C ILE A 206 13.37 4.93 21.29
N ALA A 207 12.28 5.62 21.64
CA ALA A 207 12.12 6.29 22.93
C ALA A 207 12.13 5.31 24.12
N GLY A 208 11.57 4.10 23.93
CA GLY A 208 11.62 3.02 24.92
C GLY A 208 13.04 2.52 25.22
N HIS A 209 13.92 2.47 24.21
CA HIS A 209 15.33 2.10 24.37
C HIS A 209 16.20 3.23 24.95
N GLN A 210 15.86 4.50 24.68
CA GLN A 210 16.54 5.64 25.32
C GLN A 210 16.25 5.68 26.83
N ASN A 211 15.01 5.39 27.26
CA ASN A 211 14.66 5.37 28.68
C ASN A 211 15.21 4.17 29.48
N GLN A 212 15.69 3.10 28.82
CA GLN A 212 16.40 2.00 29.49
C GLN A 212 17.91 2.24 29.63
N SER A 213 18.44 3.30 29.02
CA SER A 213 19.87 3.65 29.08
C SER A 213 20.23 4.55 30.28
N ASP A 214 19.23 5.08 31.00
CA ASP A 214 19.43 6.10 32.05
C ASP A 214 19.20 5.59 33.48
N SER A 215 19.19 4.28 33.72
CA SER A 215 19.03 3.74 35.10
C SER A 215 19.76 2.42 35.34
N ALA A 216 21.09 2.42 35.22
CA ALA A 216 21.97 1.61 36.07
C ALA A 216 23.42 2.17 36.04
N ASP A 217 23.93 2.44 37.24
CA ASP A 217 25.32 2.79 37.62
C ASP A 217 25.91 4.16 37.25
N VAL A 218 25.58 5.14 38.09
CA VAL A 218 26.55 6.13 38.56
C VAL A 218 27.33 5.53 39.74
N ALA A 219 28.54 5.01 39.52
CA ALA A 219 29.67 5.10 40.46
C ALA A 219 30.94 4.44 39.90
N SER A 220 32.05 5.19 39.91
CA SER A 220 33.40 4.87 39.40
C SER A 220 33.47 4.86 37.87
N ILE A 221 34.22 5.73 37.19
CA ILE A 221 35.62 6.06 37.39
C ILE A 221 35.86 7.51 36.92
N SER A 222 36.31 8.36 37.83
CA SER A 222 37.03 9.59 37.48
C SER A 222 38.46 9.20 37.09
N ALA A 223 38.88 9.68 35.91
CA ALA A 223 40.24 9.77 35.41
C ALA A 223 40.95 8.46 35.00
N ALA A 224 41.02 8.19 33.68
CA ALA A 224 42.25 7.76 33.00
C ALA A 224 42.08 7.66 31.47
N ASN A 225 42.89 8.46 30.77
CA ASN A 225 43.55 8.21 29.47
C ASN A 225 42.77 7.97 28.16
N ALA A 226 43.18 8.78 27.18
CA ALA A 226 42.87 8.78 25.76
C ALA A 226 43.42 7.57 24.97
N ASN A 227 43.19 6.33 25.43
CA ASN A 227 43.65 5.10 24.76
C ASN A 227 42.53 4.10 24.41
N ASP A 228 41.26 4.44 24.66
CA ASP A 228 40.16 3.47 24.51
C ASP A 228 39.71 3.28 23.05
N SER A 229 39.96 4.27 22.19
CA SER A 229 39.64 4.19 20.77
C SER A 229 40.55 3.22 19.98
N ASP A 230 41.78 3.00 20.45
CA ASP A 230 42.71 2.04 19.81
C ASP A 230 42.43 0.58 20.21
N ALA A 231 41.87 0.36 21.39
CA ALA A 231 41.51 -0.98 21.86
C ALA A 231 40.33 -1.56 21.05
N LEU A 232 39.32 -0.73 20.77
CA LEU A 232 38.16 -1.14 19.96
C LEU A 232 38.54 -1.46 18.51
N LEU A 233 39.49 -0.74 17.93
CA LEU A 233 39.98 -1.00 16.56
C LEU A 233 40.73 -2.33 16.48
N SER A 234 41.52 -2.67 17.50
CA SER A 234 42.25 -3.94 17.55
C SER A 234 41.34 -5.17 17.69
N GLU A 235 40.18 -5.01 18.33
CA GLU A 235 39.19 -6.08 18.51
C GLU A 235 38.36 -6.33 17.23
N LEU A 236 38.28 -5.33 16.35
CA LEU A 236 37.66 -5.43 15.02
C LEU A 236 38.60 -5.98 13.94
N GLY A 237 39.86 -6.28 14.28
CA GLY A 237 40.81 -6.96 13.40
C GLY A 237 41.27 -6.14 12.18
N LEU A 238 41.26 -4.80 12.28
CA LEU A 238 41.80 -3.87 11.28
C LEU A 238 43.13 -3.27 11.72
#